data_AF-A0A3B9D3S2-F1
#
_entry.id   AF-A0A3B9D3S2-F1
#
_cell.length_a   1.000
_cell.length_b   1.000
_cell.length_c   1.000
_cell.angle_alpha   90.00
_cell.angle_beta   90.00
_cell.angle_gamma   90.00
#
_symmetry.space_group_name_H-M   'P 1'
#
loop_
_entity.id
_entity.type
_entity.pdbx_description
1 polymer ?
#
loop_
_entity_poly.entity_id
_entity_poly.type
_entity_poly.pdbx_seq_one_letter_code
_entity_poly.pdbx_strand_id
1 'polypeptide(L)'
;WWVAAIRDNGEVQPLLRSEPGDLDRYRDLSWDEQTSFLRHRFCNVLQRGCDRLWGHGMKARLFLFVLESDFPHAEPELTVRTADHLVQWMSQPPVIFVKGPWRETAADPERFHTIAGELDDSELSAVRAASVKCRDHDLNSDQWEPVSAPKG
;
A
#
# COMPACT_ATOMS: atom_id res chain seq x y z
N TRP A 1 6.33 -1.26 3.21
CA TRP A 1 4.99 -0.91 2.70
C TRP A 1 4.17 -2.17 2.52
N TRP A 2 2.85 -2.06 2.46
CA TRP A 2 1.96 -3.19 2.16
C TRP A 2 0.70 -2.72 1.45
N VAL A 3 0.00 -3.68 0.83
CA VAL A 3 -1.26 -3.47 0.13
C VAL A 3 -2.28 -4.49 0.59
N ALA A 4 -3.47 -4.01 0.93
CA ALA A 4 -4.63 -4.85 1.23
C ALA A 4 -5.83 -4.42 0.39
N ALA A 5 -6.80 -5.32 0.24
CA ALA A 5 -8.10 -5.00 -0.29
C ALA A 5 -9.14 -4.95 0.84
N ILE A 6 -10.05 -3.99 0.73
CA ILE A 6 -11.30 -3.96 1.49
C ILE A 6 -12.39 -4.43 0.54
N ARG A 7 -13.10 -5.50 0.93
CA ARG A 7 -14.17 -6.11 0.15
C ARG A 7 -15.52 -5.43 0.43
N ASP A 8 -16.54 -5.73 -0.37
CA ASP A 8 -17.90 -5.16 -0.21
C ASP A 8 -18.53 -5.49 1.15
N ASN A 9 -18.14 -6.62 1.77
CA ASN A 9 -18.58 -7.03 3.10
C ASN A 9 -17.77 -6.37 4.24
N GLY A 10 -16.87 -5.43 3.93
CA GLY A 10 -15.98 -4.79 4.90
C GLY A 10 -14.79 -5.65 5.33
N GLU A 11 -14.67 -6.89 4.84
CA GLU A 11 -13.55 -7.75 5.16
C GLU A 11 -12.26 -7.23 4.52
N VAL A 12 -11.19 -7.25 5.31
CA VAL A 12 -9.85 -6.92 4.85
C VAL A 12 -9.13 -8.19 4.40
N GLN A 13 -8.62 -8.16 3.18
CA GLN A 13 -7.78 -9.19 2.59
C GLN A 13 -6.35 -8.68 2.43
N PRO A 14 -5.38 -9.16 3.21
CA PRO A 14 -3.96 -8.96 2.94
C PRO A 14 -3.59 -9.45 1.54
N LEU A 15 -2.80 -8.66 0.80
CA LEU A 15 -2.37 -9.01 -0.55
C LEU A 15 -0.86 -9.12 -0.64
N LEU A 16 -0.17 -7.98 -0.53
CA LEU A 16 1.24 -7.87 -0.86
C LEU A 16 1.98 -7.10 0.24
N ARG A 17 3.18 -7.56 0.57
CA ARG A 17 4.05 -6.91 1.54
C ARG A 17 5.45 -6.74 0.96
N SER A 18 6.03 -5.56 1.14
CA SER A 18 7.43 -5.33 0.79
C SER A 18 8.36 -6.17 1.65
N GLU A 19 9.36 -6.78 1.03
CA GLU A 19 10.52 -7.32 1.75
C GLU A 19 11.60 -6.25 1.94
N PRO A 20 12.54 -6.43 2.88
CA PRO A 20 13.69 -5.56 3.01
C PRO A 20 14.43 -5.39 1.67
N GLY A 21 14.81 -4.15 1.38
CA GLY A 21 15.53 -3.78 0.16
C GLY A 21 14.69 -3.68 -1.12
N ASP A 22 13.37 -3.93 -1.04
CA ASP A 22 12.46 -3.85 -2.19
C ASP A 22 12.59 -2.55 -3.01
N LEU A 23 12.78 -1.43 -2.32
CA LEU A 23 12.86 -0.10 -2.91
C LEU A 23 14.29 0.45 -2.96
N ASP A 24 15.34 -0.28 -2.57
CA ASP A 24 16.67 0.31 -2.42
C ASP A 24 17.19 1.01 -3.68
N ARG A 25 16.80 0.50 -4.86
CA ARG A 25 17.19 1.06 -6.16
C ARG A 25 16.84 2.53 -6.34
N TYR A 26 15.76 3.06 -5.78
CA TYR A 26 15.40 4.47 -6.07
C TYR A 26 16.41 5.46 -5.47
N ARG A 27 17.13 5.07 -4.41
CA ARG A 27 18.01 6.01 -3.68
C ARG A 27 19.15 6.57 -4.54
N ASP A 28 19.59 5.79 -5.53
CA ASP A 28 20.70 6.14 -6.41
C ASP A 28 20.25 6.81 -7.72
N LEU A 29 18.94 7.05 -7.88
CA LEU A 29 18.34 7.59 -9.09
C LEU A 29 18.17 9.10 -9.01
N SER A 30 18.14 9.77 -10.17
CA SER A 30 17.68 11.16 -10.26
C SER A 30 16.20 11.28 -9.92
N TRP A 31 15.72 12.49 -9.62
CA TRP A 31 14.33 12.74 -9.24
C TRP A 31 13.28 12.15 -10.22
N ASP A 32 13.48 12.37 -11.52
CA ASP A 32 12.55 11.88 -12.54
C ASP A 32 12.57 10.34 -12.63
N GLU A 33 13.75 9.76 -12.45
CA GLU A 33 13.94 8.31 -12.42
C GLU A 33 13.36 7.68 -11.14
N GLN A 34 13.48 8.35 -9.98
CA GLN A 34 12.83 7.95 -8.72
C GLN A 34 11.31 7.88 -8.89
N THR A 35 10.73 8.97 -9.41
CA THR A 35 9.30 9.06 -9.67
C THR A 35 8.87 7.97 -10.65
N SER A 36 9.62 7.78 -11.74
CA SER A 36 9.32 6.75 -12.73
C SER A 36 9.39 5.33 -12.15
N PHE A 37 10.45 5.04 -11.40
CA PHE A 37 10.67 3.76 -10.74
C PHE A 37 9.53 3.44 -9.76
N LEU A 38 9.20 4.37 -8.86
CA LEU A 38 8.18 4.15 -7.83
C LEU A 38 6.79 3.95 -8.43
N ARG A 39 6.41 4.77 -9.43
CA ARG A 39 5.14 4.60 -10.14
C ARG A 39 5.06 3.22 -10.79
N HIS A 40 6.06 2.86 -11.58
CA HIS A 40 6.09 1.56 -12.26
C HIS A 40 6.05 0.41 -11.24
N ARG A 41 6.82 0.53 -10.15
CA ARG A 41 6.85 -0.46 -9.09
C ARG A 41 5.49 -0.66 -8.46
N PHE A 42 4.83 0.41 -8.04
CA PHE A 42 3.56 0.31 -7.32
C PHE A 42 2.36 0.01 -8.22
N CYS A 43 2.35 0.44 -9.48
CA CYS A 43 1.35 -0.02 -10.45
C CYS A 43 1.42 -1.54 -10.63
N ASN A 44 2.62 -2.11 -10.76
CA ASN A 44 2.80 -3.57 -10.85
C ASN A 44 2.34 -4.29 -9.57
N VAL A 45 2.57 -3.68 -8.39
CA VAL A 45 2.08 -4.20 -7.11
C VAL A 45 0.55 -4.21 -7.09
N LEU A 46 -0.11 -3.13 -7.46
CA LEU A 46 -1.57 -3.06 -7.50
C LEU A 46 -2.16 -4.06 -8.50
N GLN A 47 -1.57 -4.18 -9.69
CA GLN A 47 -1.97 -5.19 -10.68
C GLN A 47 -1.86 -6.62 -10.11
N ARG A 48 -0.73 -6.96 -9.48
CA ARG A 48 -0.54 -8.26 -8.83
C ARG A 48 -1.55 -8.48 -7.68
N GLY A 49 -1.93 -7.41 -6.98
CA GLY A 49 -2.98 -7.43 -5.98
C GLY A 49 -4.35 -7.78 -6.58
N CYS A 50 -4.70 -7.19 -7.73
CA CYS A 50 -5.90 -7.55 -8.49
C CYS A 50 -5.87 -9.03 -8.91
N ASP A 51 -4.76 -9.49 -9.50
CA ASP A 51 -4.60 -10.87 -9.95
C ASP A 51 -4.81 -11.87 -8.80
N ARG A 52 -4.28 -11.56 -7.61
CA ARG A 52 -4.45 -12.37 -6.40
C ARG A 52 -5.92 -12.48 -5.96
N LEU A 53 -6.70 -11.41 -6.10
CA LEU A 53 -8.13 -11.44 -5.79
C LEU A 53 -8.93 -12.22 -6.85
N TRP A 54 -8.68 -11.95 -8.12
CA TRP A 54 -9.40 -12.55 -9.23
C TRP A 54 -9.16 -14.06 -9.33
N GLY A 55 -7.96 -14.53 -9.01
CA GLY A 55 -7.64 -15.97 -8.91
C GLY A 55 -8.51 -16.74 -7.92
N HIS A 56 -9.17 -16.04 -6.99
CA HIS A 56 -10.09 -16.61 -6.01
C HIS A 56 -11.55 -16.13 -6.18
N GLY A 57 -11.88 -15.48 -7.30
CA GLY A 57 -13.22 -14.94 -7.54
C GLY A 57 -13.61 -13.81 -6.59
N MET A 58 -12.62 -13.17 -5.95
CA MET A 58 -12.85 -12.05 -5.02
C MET A 58 -12.84 -10.72 -5.77
N LYS A 59 -13.53 -9.73 -5.20
CA LYS A 59 -13.53 -8.35 -5.67
C LYS A 59 -13.16 -7.42 -4.51
N ALA A 60 -12.30 -6.45 -4.80
CA ALA A 60 -12.06 -5.33 -3.90
C ALA A 60 -13.09 -4.23 -4.18
N ARG A 61 -13.65 -3.68 -3.12
CA ARG A 61 -14.34 -2.39 -3.14
C ARG A 61 -13.33 -1.25 -3.18
N LEU A 62 -12.20 -1.43 -2.50
CA LEU A 62 -11.16 -0.43 -2.29
C LEU A 62 -9.81 -1.13 -2.08
N PHE A 63 -8.73 -0.55 -2.59
CA PHE A 63 -7.36 -0.90 -2.20
C PHE A 63 -6.80 0.10 -1.20
N LEU A 64 -6.16 -0.45 -0.16
CA LEU A 64 -5.41 0.31 0.83
C LEU A 64 -3.92 0.09 0.61
N PHE A 65 -3.20 1.15 0.28
CA PHE A 65 -1.75 1.17 0.15
C PHE A 65 -1.14 1.90 1.35
N VAL A 66 -0.23 1.24 2.07
CA VAL A 66 0.32 1.77 3.33
C VAL A 66 1.84 1.87 3.29
N LEU A 67 2.34 3.07 3.61
CA LEU A 67 3.74 3.30 3.95
C LEU A 67 3.91 3.45 5.46
N GLU A 68 5.07 3.02 5.98
CA GLU A 68 5.47 3.30 7.36
C GLU A 68 5.76 4.79 7.55
N SER A 69 6.48 5.38 6.59
CA SER A 69 7.01 6.73 6.59
C SER A 69 7.22 7.23 5.15
N ASP A 70 7.67 8.47 4.99
CA ASP A 70 8.11 8.99 3.69
C ASP A 70 9.32 8.22 3.15
N PHE A 71 9.58 8.35 1.84
CA PHE A 71 10.72 7.68 1.21
C PHE A 71 12.05 8.23 1.78
N PRO A 72 12.85 7.41 2.50
CA PRO A 72 14.07 7.89 3.13
C PRO A 72 15.10 8.38 2.11
N HIS A 73 15.74 9.52 2.41
CA HIS A 73 16.73 10.15 1.53
C HIS A 73 16.18 10.64 0.18
N ALA A 74 14.86 10.82 0.06
CA ALA A 74 14.22 11.54 -1.04
C ALA A 74 13.68 12.89 -0.57
N GLU A 75 13.38 13.78 -1.52
CA GLU A 75 12.61 14.99 -1.21
C GLU A 75 11.20 14.60 -0.73
N PRO A 76 10.62 15.30 0.27
CA PRO A 76 9.31 14.98 0.82
C PRO A 76 8.18 14.92 -0.22
N GLU A 77 8.30 15.70 -1.30
CA GLU A 77 7.33 15.73 -2.39
C GLU A 77 7.23 14.38 -3.14
N LEU A 78 8.23 13.50 -3.07
CA LEU A 78 8.25 12.25 -3.83
C LEU A 78 7.12 11.33 -3.38
N THR A 79 6.89 11.26 -2.07
CA THR A 79 5.83 10.44 -1.49
C THR A 79 4.47 10.93 -1.94
N VAL A 80 4.22 12.25 -1.90
CA VAL A 80 2.95 12.86 -2.33
C VAL A 80 2.71 12.63 -3.82
N ARG A 81 3.69 12.94 -4.68
CA ARG A 81 3.55 12.73 -6.14
C ARG A 81 3.30 11.28 -6.52
N THR A 82 3.96 10.35 -5.83
CA THR A 82 3.78 8.93 -6.08
C THR A 82 2.37 8.50 -5.69
N ALA A 83 1.89 8.94 -4.53
CA ALA A 83 0.54 8.65 -4.04
C ALA A 83 -0.53 9.24 -4.97
N ASP A 84 -0.41 10.51 -5.34
CA ASP A 84 -1.33 11.19 -6.26
C ASP A 84 -1.42 10.46 -7.60
N HIS A 85 -0.27 10.06 -8.14
CA HIS A 85 -0.24 9.33 -9.40
C HIS A 85 -1.01 8.00 -9.30
N LEU A 86 -0.80 7.24 -8.23
CA LEU A 86 -1.49 5.95 -8.07
C LEU A 86 -3.01 6.13 -7.94
N VAL A 87 -3.45 7.11 -7.17
CA VAL A 87 -4.89 7.40 -6.98
C VAL A 87 -5.53 7.91 -8.28
N GLN A 88 -4.85 8.79 -9.01
CA GLN A 88 -5.37 9.35 -10.27
C GLN A 88 -5.50 8.28 -11.37
N TRP A 89 -4.56 7.35 -11.45
CA TRP A 89 -4.52 6.35 -12.53
C TRP A 89 -5.34 5.09 -12.24
N MET A 90 -5.66 4.82 -10.96
CA MET A 90 -6.45 3.66 -10.55
C MET A 90 -7.85 4.09 -10.11
N SER A 91 -8.79 4.09 -11.06
CA SER A 91 -10.16 4.53 -10.78
C SER A 91 -11.09 3.43 -10.28
N GLN A 92 -10.83 2.14 -10.59
CA GLN A 92 -11.73 1.04 -10.25
C GLN A 92 -11.00 -0.31 -10.05
N PRO A 93 -10.96 -0.84 -8.82
CA PRO A 93 -11.38 -0.22 -7.54
C PRO A 93 -10.51 1.00 -7.19
N PRO A 94 -11.05 1.99 -6.44
CA PRO A 94 -10.27 3.11 -5.94
C PRO A 94 -9.06 2.63 -5.12
N VAL A 95 -8.04 3.47 -5.07
CA VAL A 95 -6.87 3.28 -4.22
C VAL A 95 -6.82 4.42 -3.22
N ILE A 96 -6.52 4.10 -1.97
CA ILE A 96 -6.25 5.07 -0.93
C ILE A 96 -4.84 4.82 -0.44
N PHE A 97 -4.08 5.91 -0.34
CA PHE A 97 -2.67 5.88 -0.01
C PHE A 97 -2.49 6.55 1.35
N VAL A 98 -2.06 5.78 2.36
CA VAL A 98 -1.88 6.26 3.73
C VAL A 98 -0.44 6.05 4.20
N LYS A 99 -0.01 6.88 5.15
CA LYS A 99 1.27 6.78 5.85
C LYS A 99 1.03 6.71 7.34
N GLY A 100 1.70 5.79 8.01
CA GLY A 100 1.66 5.68 9.46
C GLY A 100 2.41 4.45 9.95
N PRO A 101 2.84 4.43 11.21
CA PRO A 101 3.77 3.42 11.71
C PRO A 101 3.06 2.09 12.01
N TRP A 102 2.46 1.45 11.00
CA TRP A 102 1.46 0.37 11.13
C TRP A 102 1.88 -0.81 12.01
N ARG A 103 3.19 -1.02 12.20
CA ARG A 103 3.74 -2.03 13.12
C ARG A 103 3.55 -1.64 14.60
N GLU A 104 3.61 -0.35 14.88
CA GLU A 104 3.42 0.27 16.19
C GLU A 104 1.97 0.76 16.39
N THR A 105 1.29 1.20 15.33
CA THR A 105 -0.03 1.87 15.40
C THR A 105 -1.25 0.98 15.44
N ALA A 106 -1.13 -0.34 15.43
CA ALA A 106 -2.32 -1.16 15.59
C ALA A 106 -3.03 -0.96 16.96
N ALA A 107 -2.47 -0.12 17.86
CA ALA A 107 -3.13 0.42 19.05
C ALA A 107 -3.74 1.83 18.89
N ASP A 108 -3.35 2.62 17.88
CA ASP A 108 -3.82 3.99 17.66
C ASP A 108 -3.92 4.35 16.15
N PRO A 109 -5.07 4.08 15.52
CA PRO A 109 -5.26 4.36 14.11
C PRO A 109 -5.24 5.85 13.73
N GLU A 110 -5.22 6.78 14.68
CA GLU A 110 -5.13 8.23 14.40
C GLU A 110 -3.74 8.65 13.91
N ARG A 111 -2.72 7.80 14.07
CA ARG A 111 -1.37 8.08 13.53
C ARG A 111 -1.22 7.66 12.05
N PHE A 112 -2.30 7.21 11.40
CA PHE A 112 -2.35 7.14 9.94
C PHE A 112 -2.81 8.46 9.35
N HIS A 113 -2.04 8.93 8.37
CA HIS A 113 -2.33 10.12 7.60
C HIS A 113 -2.60 9.73 6.16
N THR A 114 -3.76 10.12 5.64
CA THR A 114 -4.06 10.01 4.22
C THR A 114 -3.12 10.93 3.45
N ILE A 115 -2.40 10.37 2.48
CA ILE A 115 -1.55 11.12 1.56
C ILE A 115 -2.34 11.47 0.30
N ALA A 116 -3.06 10.48 -0.26
CA ALA A 116 -3.88 10.65 -1.45
C ALA A 116 -5.09 9.70 -1.41
N GLY A 117 -6.15 10.09 -2.11
CA GLY A 117 -7.44 9.40 -2.12
C GLY A 117 -8.38 9.96 -1.06
N GLU A 118 -9.67 9.77 -1.30
CA GLU A 118 -10.72 10.19 -0.37
C GLU A 118 -11.14 8.98 0.46
N LEU A 119 -11.15 9.15 1.78
CA LEU A 119 -11.67 8.18 2.74
C LEU A 119 -12.94 8.76 3.36
N ASP A 120 -14.02 8.00 3.33
CA ASP A 120 -15.14 8.25 4.24
C ASP A 120 -14.91 7.62 5.63
N ASP A 121 -15.78 7.91 6.60
CA ASP A 121 -15.67 7.41 7.98
C ASP A 121 -15.73 5.88 8.09
N SER A 122 -16.48 5.24 7.19
CA SER A 122 -16.62 3.78 7.12
C SER A 122 -15.34 3.15 6.56
N GLU A 123 -14.73 3.76 5.57
CA GLU A 123 -13.46 3.35 4.99
C GLU A 123 -12.31 3.57 5.97
N LEU A 124 -12.27 4.71 6.65
CA LEU A 124 -11.34 4.95 7.76
C LEU A 124 -11.42 3.80 8.75
N SER A 125 -12.61 3.45 9.22
CA SER A 125 -12.83 2.33 10.15
C SER A 125 -12.31 0.99 9.59
N ALA A 126 -12.49 0.73 8.30
CA ALA A 126 -11.94 -0.44 7.63
C ALA A 126 -10.40 -0.41 7.53
N VAL A 127 -9.77 0.75 7.31
CA VAL A 127 -8.31 0.93 7.39
C VAL A 127 -7.79 0.61 8.79
N ARG A 128 -8.51 1.01 9.84
CA ARG A 128 -8.15 0.67 11.24
C ARG A 128 -8.18 -0.84 11.46
N ALA A 129 -9.29 -1.48 11.08
CA ALA A 129 -9.44 -2.93 11.19
C ALA A 129 -8.39 -3.67 10.35
N ALA A 130 -8.07 -3.14 9.16
CA ALA A 130 -7.03 -3.67 8.29
C ALA A 130 -5.67 -3.64 8.97
N SER A 131 -5.31 -2.52 9.58
CA SER A 131 -4.01 -2.35 10.24
C SER A 131 -3.83 -3.33 11.42
N VAL A 132 -4.88 -3.53 12.21
CA VAL A 132 -4.88 -4.53 13.30
C VAL A 132 -4.70 -5.94 12.74
N LYS A 133 -5.53 -6.34 11.78
CA LYS A 133 -5.47 -7.66 11.14
C LYS A 133 -4.11 -7.88 10.47
N CYS A 134 -3.59 -6.87 9.77
CA CYS A 134 -2.30 -6.91 9.08
C CYS A 134 -1.13 -7.06 10.04
N ARG A 135 -1.14 -6.39 11.21
CA ARG A 135 -0.13 -6.63 12.27
C ARG A 135 -0.20 -8.06 12.77
N ASP A 136 -1.39 -8.53 13.12
CA ASP A 136 -1.56 -9.87 13.70
C ASP A 136 -1.13 -10.98 12.70
N HIS A 137 -1.30 -10.73 11.39
CA HIS A 137 -0.82 -11.60 10.31
C HIS A 137 0.65 -11.44 9.95
N ASP A 138 1.23 -10.24 10.04
CA ASP A 138 2.66 -9.99 9.75
C ASP A 138 3.58 -10.83 10.64
N LEU A 139 3.11 -11.17 11.85
CA LEU A 139 3.85 -12.00 12.80
C LEU A 139 3.72 -13.51 12.54
N ASN A 140 2.75 -14.00 11.75
CA ASN A 140 2.39 -15.43 11.77
C ASN A 140 1.77 -16.06 10.49
N SER A 141 1.78 -15.44 9.30
CA SER A 141 0.89 -15.92 8.22
C SER A 141 1.40 -15.87 6.76
N ASP A 142 1.21 -16.99 6.04
CA ASP A 142 1.36 -17.18 4.57
C ASP A 142 0.33 -16.39 3.73
N GLN A 143 -0.50 -15.54 4.35
CA GLN A 143 -1.52 -14.77 3.65
C GLN A 143 -0.94 -13.60 2.84
N TRP A 144 0.25 -13.13 3.22
CA TRP A 144 0.99 -12.12 2.46
C TRP A 144 1.76 -12.76 1.33
N GLU A 145 1.68 -12.14 0.16
CA GLU A 145 2.62 -12.41 -0.91
C GLU A 145 3.82 -11.45 -0.81
N PRO A 146 5.05 -11.97 -0.67
CA PRO A 146 6.22 -11.13 -0.54
C PRO A 146 6.56 -10.46 -1.87
N VAL A 147 7.01 -9.21 -1.77
CA VAL A 147 7.49 -8.42 -2.90
C VAL A 147 8.95 -8.08 -2.64
N SER A 148 9.84 -8.82 -3.31
CA SER A 148 11.29 -8.66 -3.22
C SER A 148 11.81 -7.68 -4.27
N ALA A 149 12.99 -7.12 -4.02
CA ALA A 149 13.67 -6.22 -4.94
C ALA A 149 13.67 -6.76 -6.38
N PRO A 150 13.46 -5.89 -7.39
CA PRO A 150 13.52 -6.31 -8.78
C PRO A 150 14.89 -6.90 -9.11
N LYS A 151 14.92 -8.03 -9.83
CA LYS A 151 16.16 -8.64 -10.32
C LYS A 151 16.79 -7.68 -11.34
N GLY A 152 18.02 -7.23 -11.05
CA GLY A 152 18.82 -6.37 -11.92
C GLY A 152 19.25 -7.06 -13.20
#